data_AF-A0A1D7TL05-F1
#
_entry.id   AF-A0A1D7TL05-F1
#
_cell.length_a   1.000
_cell.length_b   1.000
_cell.length_c   1.000
_cell.angle_alpha   90.00
_cell.angle_beta   90.00
_cell.angle_gamma   90.00
#
_symmetry.space_group_name_H-M   'P 1'
#
loop_
_entity.id
_entity.type
_entity.pdbx_description
1 polymer ?
#
loop_
_entity_poly.entity_id
_entity_poly.type
_entity_poly.pdbx_seq_one_letter_code
_entity_poly.pdbx_strand_id
1 'polypeptide(L)'
;MKTLTLASIYELQGLKNEALEIYKELLRENPDNKEAKIAIKRLSGIRKKYLGVDEEMKKFFLTMNSEVEFLEFERWLVKLWK
;
A
#
# COMPACT_ATOMS: atom_id res chain seq x y z
N MET A 1 -20.69 -5.44 17.41
CA MET A 1 -19.33 -5.47 17.98
C MET A 1 -18.33 -5.56 16.84
N LYS A 2 -17.52 -4.52 16.64
CA LYS A 2 -16.44 -4.56 15.65
C LYS A 2 -15.25 -5.30 16.23
N THR A 3 -14.54 -6.09 15.43
CA THR A 3 -13.43 -6.92 15.89
C THR A 3 -12.19 -6.68 15.05
N LEU A 4 -11.02 -6.96 15.64
CA LEU A 4 -9.75 -6.93 14.92
C LEU A 4 -9.76 -7.87 13.71
N THR A 5 -10.39 -9.04 13.85
CA THR A 5 -10.53 -10.03 12.78
C THR A 5 -11.32 -9.47 11.59
N LEU A 6 -12.44 -8.78 11.85
CA LEU A 6 -13.24 -8.17 10.79
C LEU A 6 -12.44 -7.12 10.00
N ALA A 7 -11.73 -6.25 10.72
CA ALA A 7 -10.86 -5.24 10.10
C ALA A 7 -9.75 -5.90 9.26
N SER A 8 -9.15 -6.97 9.77
CA SER A 8 -8.10 -7.73 9.07
C SER A 8 -8.62 -8.39 7.79
N ILE A 9 -9.85 -8.94 7.81
CA ILE A 9 -10.45 -9.54 6.62
C ILE A 9 -10.67 -8.46 5.54
N TYR A 10 -11.19 -7.30 5.93
CA TYR A 10 -11.42 -6.20 4.99
C TYR A 10 -10.10 -5.68 4.41
N GLU A 11 -9.05 -5.58 5.23
CA GLU A 11 -7.71 -5.21 4.76
C GLU A 11 -7.18 -6.21 3.71
N LEU A 12 -7.30 -7.52 3.97
CA LEU A 12 -6.87 -8.57 3.04
C LEU A 12 -7.66 -8.58 1.74
N GLN A 13 -8.93 -8.18 1.76
CA GLN A 13 -9.77 -8.03 0.57
C GLN A 13 -9.46 -6.75 -0.23
N GLY A 14 -8.54 -5.91 0.25
CA GLY A 14 -8.21 -4.63 -0.39
C GLY A 14 -9.16 -3.48 -0.02
N LEU A 15 -10.16 -3.72 0.84
CA LEU A 15 -11.09 -2.74 1.39
C LEU A 15 -10.42 -1.93 2.51
N LYS A 16 -9.34 -1.22 2.13
CA LYS A 16 -8.41 -0.58 3.07
C LYS A 16 -9.04 0.59 3.83
N ASN A 17 -9.99 1.30 3.21
CA ASN A 17 -10.65 2.44 3.84
C ASN A 17 -11.65 1.96 4.91
N GLU A 18 -12.42 0.93 4.59
CA GLU A 18 -13.38 0.30 5.48
C GLU A 18 -12.68 -0.37 6.66
N ALA A 19 -11.58 -1.09 6.40
CA ALA A 19 -10.72 -1.64 7.45
C ALA A 19 -10.18 -0.54 8.38
N LEU A 20 -9.72 0.58 7.81
CA LEU A 20 -9.18 1.70 8.57
C LEU A 20 -10.20 2.31 9.54
N GLU A 21 -11.46 2.48 9.12
CA GLU A 21 -12.51 2.99 9.99
C GLU A 21 -12.81 2.03 11.15
N ILE A 22 -12.80 0.71 10.90
CA ILE A 22 -12.96 -0.30 11.95
C ILE A 22 -11.81 -0.22 12.96
N TYR A 23 -10.55 -0.11 12.50
CA TYR A 23 -9.40 0.04 13.40
C TYR A 23 -9.46 1.34 14.23
N LYS A 24 -9.95 2.44 13.67
CA LYS A 24 -10.12 3.71 14.40
C LYS A 24 -11.14 3.58 15.53
N GLU A 25 -12.26 2.90 15.26
CA GLU A 25 -13.28 2.65 16.29
C GLU A 25 -12.76 1.75 17.41
N LEU A 26 -12.00 0.70 17.07
CA LEU A 26 -11.35 -0.16 18.07
C LEU A 26 -10.38 0.60 18.99
N LEU A 27 -9.70 1.63 18.46
CA LEU A 27 -8.86 2.51 19.29
C LEU A 27 -9.64 3.51 20.14
N ARG A 28 -10.85 3.92 19.72
CA ARG A 28 -11.71 4.75 20.56
C ARG A 28 -12.21 3.97 21.77
N GLU A 29 -12.55 2.70 21.57
CA GLU A 29 -13.00 1.79 22.64
C GLU A 29 -11.85 1.32 23.54
N ASN A 30 -10.71 0.96 22.94
CA ASN A 30 -9.50 0.56 23.66
C ASN A 30 -8.28 1.31 23.10
N PRO A 31 -7.92 2.46 23.69
CA PRO A 31 -6.78 3.26 23.27
C PRO A 31 -5.42 2.54 23.33
N ASP A 32 -5.30 1.42 24.07
CA ASP A 32 -4.06 0.65 24.20
C ASP A 32 -3.95 -0.54 23.24
N ASN A 33 -4.93 -0.72 22.36
CA ASN A 33 -4.90 -1.76 21.34
C ASN A 33 -3.73 -1.53 20.35
N LYS A 34 -2.61 -2.23 20.60
CA LYS A 34 -1.37 -2.12 19.80
C LYS A 34 -1.58 -2.52 18.34
N GLU A 35 -2.40 -3.55 18.08
CA GLU A 35 -2.66 -4.07 16.74
C GLU A 35 -3.40 -3.05 15.89
N ALA A 36 -4.42 -2.39 16.46
CA ALA A 36 -5.14 -1.32 15.78
C ALA A 36 -4.25 -0.10 15.50
N LYS A 37 -3.35 0.27 16.42
CA LYS A 37 -2.35 1.34 16.18
C LYS A 37 -1.43 1.02 15.00
N ILE A 38 -0.91 -0.22 14.94
CA ILE A 38 -0.03 -0.68 13.86
C ILE A 38 -0.79 -0.68 12.53
N ALA A 39 -2.01 -1.22 12.51
CA ALA A 39 -2.83 -1.29 11.31
C ALA A 39 -3.16 0.11 10.77
N ILE A 40 -3.55 1.08 11.61
CA ILE A 40 -3.79 2.45 11.19
C ILE A 40 -2.53 3.09 10.61
N LYS A 41 -1.36 2.92 11.24
CA LYS A 41 -0.10 3.47 10.71
C LYS A 41 0.23 2.91 9.32
N ARG A 42 -0.05 1.62 9.10
CA ARG A 42 0.15 0.95 7.80
C ARG A 42 -0.86 1.44 6.75
N LEU A 43 -2.14 1.52 7.12
CA LEU A 43 -3.25 1.83 6.21
C LEU A 43 -3.38 3.33 5.89
N SER A 44 -3.04 4.22 6.82
CA SER A 44 -3.09 5.69 6.62
C SER A 44 -2.05 6.22 5.63
N GLY A 45 -1.20 5.37 5.05
CA GLY A 45 -0.27 5.78 4.00
C GLY A 45 0.88 6.66 4.49
N ILE A 46 1.08 6.80 5.80
CA ILE A 46 2.19 7.55 6.41
C ILE A 46 3.57 7.05 5.93
N ARG A 47 3.64 5.86 5.32
CA ARG A 47 4.86 5.29 4.71
C ARG A 47 4.82 5.16 3.18
N LYS A 48 4.07 5.98 2.44
CA LYS A 48 4.04 5.90 0.95
C LYS A 48 5.07 6.77 0.22
N LYS A 49 6.10 7.26 0.89
CA LYS A 49 7.31 7.71 0.17
C LYS A 49 8.23 6.50 0.04
N TYR A 50 8.05 5.75 -1.04
CA TYR A 50 9.04 4.76 -1.43
C TYR A 50 10.34 5.51 -1.72
N LEU A 51 11.36 5.26 -0.90
CA LEU A 51 12.68 5.85 -1.08
C LEU A 51 13.40 5.08 -2.19
N GLY A 52 14.10 5.79 -3.07
CA GLY A 52 14.80 5.18 -4.21
C GLY A 52 13.92 4.82 -5.40
N VAL A 53 12.72 5.41 -5.50
CA VAL A 53 11.94 5.32 -6.75
C VAL A 53 12.67 6.08 -7.84
N ASP A 54 12.94 5.40 -8.94
CA ASP A 54 13.37 6.01 -10.18
C ASP A 54 12.16 6.76 -10.78
N GLU A 55 12.11 8.07 -10.54
CA GLU A 55 11.00 8.92 -10.99
C GLU A 55 10.97 9.09 -12.52
N GLU A 56 12.09 8.87 -13.21
CA GLU A 56 12.15 8.90 -14.66
C GLU A 56 11.46 7.65 -15.23
N MET A 57 11.82 6.48 -14.73
CA MET A 57 11.24 5.21 -15.18
C MET A 57 9.78 5.05 -14.75
N LYS A 58 9.41 5.61 -13.60
CA LYS A 58 8.00 5.74 -13.20
C LYS A 58 7.20 6.60 -14.18
N LYS A 59 7.75 7.72 -14.65
CA LYS A 59 7.08 8.54 -15.68
C LYS A 59 6.99 7.79 -17.00
N PHE A 60 8.07 7.13 -17.41
CA PHE A 60 8.10 6.33 -18.63
C PHE A 60 7.02 5.24 -18.64
N PHE A 61 6.85 4.52 -17.52
CA PHE A 61 5.78 3.53 -17.35
C PHE A 61 4.37 4.12 -17.53
N LEU A 62 4.14 5.37 -17.12
CA LEU A 62 2.83 6.01 -17.25
C LEU A 62 2.53 6.51 -18.66
N THR A 63 3.57 6.73 -19.48
CA THR A 63 3.44 7.34 -20.81
C THR A 63 3.62 6.37 -21.96
N MET A 64 4.29 5.23 -21.74
CA MET A 64 4.54 4.23 -22.79
C MET A 64 3.23 3.71 -23.40
N ASN A 65 3.23 3.53 -24.72
CA ASN A 65 2.04 3.09 -25.46
C ASN A 65 2.35 2.14 -26.62
N SER A 66 3.62 1.80 -26.83
CA SER A 66 4.06 0.91 -27.90
C SER A 66 4.79 -0.32 -27.38
N GLU A 67 4.70 -1.44 -28.12
CA GLU A 67 5.36 -2.71 -27.79
C GLU A 67 6.87 -2.56 -27.58
N VAL A 68 7.51 -1.67 -28.34
CA VAL A 68 8.95 -1.38 -28.20
C VAL A 68 9.27 -0.74 -26.86
N GLU A 69 8.48 0.26 -26.42
CA GLU A 69 8.66 0.92 -25.13
C GLU A 69 8.41 -0.04 -23.95
N PHE A 70 7.43 -0.94 -24.08
CA PHE A 70 7.20 -1.99 -23.08
C PHE A 70 8.44 -2.89 -22.93
N LEU A 71 9.03 -3.35 -24.04
CA LEU A 71 10.24 -4.17 -24.02
C LEU A 71 11.44 -3.43 -23.43
N GLU A 72 11.55 -2.13 -23.66
CA GLU A 72 12.58 -1.28 -23.05
C GLU A 72 12.41 -1.19 -21.52
N PHE A 73 11.17 -1.00 -21.06
CA PHE A 73 10.86 -0.97 -19.63
C PHE A 73 11.17 -2.32 -18.96
N GLU A 74 10.80 -3.44 -19.59
CA GLU A 74 11.13 -4.78 -19.10
C GLU A 74 12.64 -5.01 -18.99
N ARG A 75 13.41 -4.61 -20.01
CA ARG A 75 14.88 -4.70 -19.98
C ARG A 75 15.48 -3.89 -18.84
N TRP A 76 14.93 -2.71 -18.55
CA TRP A 76 15.37 -1.90 -17.43
C TRP A 76 15.08 -2.59 -16.08
N LEU A 77 13.89 -3.16 -15.89
CA LEU A 77 13.52 -3.90 -14.68
C LEU A 77 14.49 -5.06 -14.37
N VAL A 78 14.88 -5.82 -15.40
CA VAL A 78 15.80 -6.96 -15.25
C VAL A 78 17.22 -6.52 -14.90
N LYS A 79 17.68 -5.35 -15.38
CA LYS A 79 19.01 -4.81 -15.06
C LYS A 79 19.15 -4.43 -13.60
N LEU A 80 18.06 -4.07 -12.92
CA LEU A 80 18.07 -3.70 -11.49
C LEU A 80 18.34 -4.89 -10.55
N TRP A 81 18.25 -6.13 -11.02
CA TRP A 81 18.36 -7.34 -10.19
C TRP A 81 19.78 -7.94 -10.16
N LYS A 82 20.81 -7.20 -10.57
CA LYS A 82 22.23 -7.61 -10.52
C LYS A 82 23.04 -6.81 -9.52
#